data_AF-A0A074LP09-F1
#
_entry.id   AF-A0A074LP09-F1
#
_cell.length_a   1.000
_cell.length_b   1.000
_cell.length_c   1.000
_cell.angle_alpha   90.00
_cell.angle_beta   90.00
_cell.angle_gamma   90.00
#
_symmetry.space_group_name_H-M   'P 1'
#
loop_
_entity.id
_entity.type
_entity.pdbx_description
1 polymer ?
#
loop_
_entity_poly.entity_id
_entity_poly.type
_entity_poly.pdbx_seq_one_letter_code
_entity_poly.pdbx_strand_id
1 'polypeptide(L)'
;METTKTLEQQVKQCIIDRLDLDVTVDEIEDAAPLFGEGLGLDSIDALELVIAIGKQFDVTIGDDDMDIFQSVNRICEFIRSARPEL
;
A
#
# COMPACT_ATOMS: atom_id res chain seq x y z
N MET A 1 5.08 24.85 -1.83
CA MET A 1 4.73 23.86 -2.87
C MET A 1 3.93 22.78 -2.15
N GLU A 2 2.61 22.89 -2.13
CA GLU A 2 1.76 21.78 -1.71
C GLU A 2 1.71 20.81 -2.88
N THR A 3 2.69 19.92 -2.94
CA THR A 3 2.65 18.82 -3.90
C THR A 3 1.55 17.90 -3.40
N THR A 4 0.40 17.93 -4.06
CA THR A 4 -0.70 17.00 -3.81
C THR A 4 -0.17 15.59 -4.02
N LYS A 5 0.23 14.90 -2.94
CA LYS A 5 0.76 13.53 -3.02
C LYS A 5 -0.34 12.65 -3.58
N THR A 6 -0.04 11.96 -4.68
CA THR A 6 -0.96 10.98 -5.28
C THR A 6 -1.25 9.85 -4.30
N LEU A 7 -2.37 9.14 -4.49
CA LEU A 7 -2.74 8.01 -3.63
C LEU A 7 -1.62 6.95 -3.61
N GLU A 8 -1.04 6.69 -4.78
CA GLU A 8 0.09 5.80 -4.98
C GLU A 8 1.28 6.22 -4.10
N GLN A 9 1.65 7.49 -4.10
CA GLN A 9 2.72 8.01 -3.25
C GLN A 9 2.39 7.90 -1.76
N GLN A 10 1.14 8.12 -1.36
CA GLN A 10 0.71 7.98 0.03
C GLN A 10 0.78 6.53 0.50
N VAL A 11 0.34 5.59 -0.34
CA VAL A 11 0.41 4.15 -0.06
C VAL A 11 1.87 3.70 0.03
N LYS A 12 2.72 4.07 -0.93
CA LYS A 12 4.16 3.75 -0.90
C LYS A 12 4.84 4.30 0.33
N GLN A 13 4.58 5.56 0.67
CA GLN A 13 5.13 6.18 1.87
C GLN A 13 4.68 5.44 3.12
N CYS A 14 3.39 5.07 3.21
CA CYS A 14 2.88 4.28 4.32
C CYS A 14 3.56 2.91 4.43
N ILE A 15 3.87 2.25 3.31
CA ILE A 15 4.59 0.97 3.31
C ILE A 15 6.01 1.15 3.86
N ILE A 16 6.73 2.15 3.35
CA ILE A 16 8.10 2.47 3.78
C ILE A 16 8.15 2.79 5.27
N ASP A 17 7.28 3.71 5.73
CA ASP A 17 7.23 4.12 7.14
C ASP A 17 6.77 2.99 8.06
N ARG A 18 5.90 2.09 7.59
CA ARG A 18 5.38 1.00 8.43
C ARG A 18 6.38 -0.13 8.58
N LEU A 19 7.12 -0.43 7.52
CA LEU A 19 8.04 -1.56 7.44
C LEU A 19 9.50 -1.15 7.58
N ASP A 20 9.76 0.12 7.89
CA ASP A 20 11.10 0.70 8.08
C ASP A 20 12.05 0.37 6.92
N LEU A 21 11.55 0.50 5.69
CA LEU A 21 12.33 0.17 4.49
C LEU A 21 13.31 1.29 4.17
N ASP A 22 14.56 0.94 3.86
CA ASP A 22 15.59 1.89 3.39
C ASP A 22 15.47 2.14 1.88
N VAL A 23 14.27 2.49 1.42
CA VAL A 23 13.96 2.81 0.01
C VAL A 23 13.06 4.04 -0.07
N THR A 24 13.04 4.68 -1.23
CA THR A 24 12.19 5.84 -1.49
C THR A 24 10.93 5.47 -2.28
N VAL A 25 9.91 6.32 -2.23
CA VAL A 25 8.65 6.11 -2.97
C VAL A 25 8.84 6.02 -4.48
N ASP A 26 9.93 6.56 -5.02
CA ASP A 26 10.25 6.50 -6.45
C ASP A 26 10.96 5.17 -6.83
N GLU A 27 11.53 4.46 -5.85
CA GLU A 27 12.15 3.14 -6.05
C GLU A 27 11.13 2.00 -6.02
N ILE A 28 9.94 2.23 -5.45
CA ILE A 28 8.86 1.26 -5.43
C ILE A 28 8.03 1.42 -6.71
N GLU A 29 8.07 0.43 -7.58
CA GLU A 29 7.22 0.39 -8.78
C GLU A 29 5.76 0.06 -8.43
N ASP A 30 4.80 0.76 -9.06
CA ASP A 30 3.38 0.61 -8.73
C ASP A 30 2.82 -0.79 -9.05
N ALA A 31 3.36 -1.41 -10.09
CA ALA A 31 2.96 -2.72 -10.59
C ALA A 31 3.87 -3.86 -10.10
N ALA A 32 4.95 -3.55 -9.41
CA ALA A 32 5.85 -4.57 -8.90
C ALA A 32 5.18 -5.35 -7.76
N PRO A 33 5.53 -6.65 -7.62
CA PRO A 33 5.14 -7.41 -6.45
C PRO A 33 5.65 -6.73 -5.18
N LEU A 34 4.85 -6.68 -4.12
CA LEU A 34 5.30 -6.20 -2.81
C LEU A 34 5.91 -7.34 -1.97
N PHE A 35 5.34 -8.54 -2.07
CA PHE A 35 5.82 -9.73 -1.35
C PHE A 35 6.84 -10.54 -2.15
N GLY A 36 7.68 -11.30 -1.45
CA GLY A 36 8.62 -12.23 -2.07
C GLY A 36 9.73 -11.52 -2.85
N GLU A 37 9.81 -11.71 -4.17
CA GLU A 37 10.87 -11.15 -5.02
C GLU A 37 10.80 -9.63 -5.21
N GLY A 38 9.75 -8.99 -4.68
CA GLY A 38 9.56 -7.55 -4.68
C GLY A 38 10.34 -6.82 -3.59
N LEU A 39 9.60 -6.25 -2.63
CA LEU A 39 10.17 -5.61 -1.44
C LEU A 39 10.65 -6.61 -0.37
N GLY A 40 10.57 -7.91 -0.63
CA GLY A 40 10.99 -8.93 0.34
C GLY A 40 10.02 -9.12 1.50
N LEU A 41 8.79 -8.59 1.40
CA LEU A 41 7.84 -8.63 2.50
C LEU A 41 7.36 -10.05 2.80
N ASP A 42 7.13 -10.30 4.08
CA ASP A 42 6.58 -11.57 4.55
C ASP A 42 5.06 -11.49 4.85
N SER A 43 4.49 -12.62 5.25
CA SER A 43 3.07 -12.72 5.59
C SER A 43 2.65 -11.92 6.84
N ILE A 44 3.60 -11.57 7.72
CA ILE A 44 3.34 -10.77 8.93
C ILE A 44 3.29 -9.29 8.53
N ASP A 45 4.23 -8.84 7.70
CA ASP A 45 4.25 -7.48 7.14
C ASP A 45 2.94 -7.16 6.41
N ALA A 46 2.41 -8.13 5.66
CA ALA A 46 1.11 -8.02 4.98
C ALA A 46 -0.01 -7.62 5.93
N LEU A 47 -0.11 -8.29 7.08
CA LEU A 47 -1.16 -8.07 8.06
C LEU A 47 -1.02 -6.70 8.73
N GLU A 48 0.21 -6.26 9.01
CA GLU A 48 0.43 -4.91 9.52
C GLU A 48 0.06 -3.83 8.51
N LEU A 49 0.40 -4.02 7.23
CA LEU A 49 0.00 -3.11 6.17
C LEU A 49 -1.51 -3.04 6.00
N VAL A 50 -2.21 -4.17 6.06
CA VAL A 50 -3.68 -4.23 6.02
C VAL A 50 -4.29 -3.35 7.10
N ILE A 51 -3.80 -3.47 8.34
CA ILE A 51 -4.30 -2.69 9.48
C ILE A 51 -3.94 -1.20 9.32
N ALA A 52 -2.72 -0.90 8.86
CA ALA A 52 -2.25 0.47 8.67
C ALA A 52 -3.05 1.19 7.57
N ILE A 53 -3.19 0.57 6.40
CA ILE A 53 -3.96 1.12 5.27
C ILE A 53 -5.43 1.23 5.62
N GLY A 54 -6.01 0.20 6.24
CA GLY A 54 -7.41 0.25 6.67
C GLY A 54 -7.71 1.43 7.59
N LYS A 55 -6.81 1.72 8.54
CA LYS A 55 -6.93 2.88 9.44
C LYS A 55 -6.62 4.21 8.76
N GLN A 56 -5.61 4.27 7.89
CA GLN A 56 -5.16 5.50 7.24
C GLN A 56 -6.18 6.02 6.22
N PHE A 57 -6.80 5.11 5.48
CA PHE A 57 -7.74 5.43 4.39
C PHE A 57 -9.21 5.19 4.78
N ASP A 58 -9.48 4.76 6.01
CA ASP A 58 -10.82 4.42 6.52
C ASP A 58 -11.51 3.38 5.62
N VAL A 59 -10.80 2.29 5.33
CA VAL A 59 -11.27 1.18 4.48
C VAL A 59 -11.24 -0.14 5.25
N THR A 60 -12.22 -1.00 4.98
CA THR A 60 -12.28 -2.35 5.54
C THR A 60 -11.75 -3.34 4.52
N ILE A 61 -10.63 -3.97 4.84
CA ILE A 61 -10.02 -5.02 4.01
C ILE A 61 -10.34 -6.36 4.67
N GLY A 62 -11.02 -7.25 3.94
CA GLY A 62 -11.31 -8.61 4.39
C GLY A 62 -10.14 -9.58 4.14
N ASP A 63 -10.25 -10.79 4.70
CA ASP A 63 -9.30 -11.88 4.46
C ASP A 63 -9.27 -12.28 2.97
N ASP A 64 -10.42 -12.21 2.29
CA ASP A 64 -10.55 -12.43 0.85
C ASP A 64 -9.93 -11.31 -0.01
N ASP A 65 -9.67 -10.13 0.58
CA ASP A 65 -9.08 -8.98 -0.13
C ASP A 65 -7.56 -8.96 -0.03
N MET A 66 -6.92 -9.96 0.61
CA MET A 66 -5.47 -9.99 0.80
C MET A 66 -4.68 -9.97 -0.53
N ASP A 67 -5.30 -10.42 -1.64
CA ASP A 67 -4.72 -10.34 -2.98
C ASP A 67 -4.47 -8.90 -3.47
N ILE A 68 -5.13 -7.88 -2.89
CA ILE A 68 -4.86 -6.48 -3.27
C ILE A 68 -3.46 -6.05 -2.87
N PHE A 69 -2.84 -6.70 -1.87
CA PHE A 69 -1.50 -6.37 -1.41
C PHE A 69 -0.39 -6.93 -2.31
N GLN A 70 -0.74 -7.57 -3.43
CA GLN A 70 0.25 -8.01 -4.40
C GLN A 70 1.03 -6.83 -5.01
N SER A 71 0.40 -5.67 -5.22
CA SER A 71 1.05 -4.49 -5.80
C SER A 71 0.40 -3.19 -5.33
N VAL A 72 1.13 -2.07 -5.37
CA VAL A 72 0.61 -0.75 -4.97
C VAL A 72 -0.61 -0.35 -5.79
N ASN A 73 -0.61 -0.63 -7.09
CA ASN A 73 -1.73 -0.34 -7.98
C ASN A 73 -3.04 -0.97 -7.49
N ARG A 74 -2.99 -2.25 -7.08
CA ARG A 74 -4.17 -2.98 -6.60
C ARG A 74 -4.70 -2.40 -5.29
N ILE A 75 -3.80 -2.03 -4.38
CA ILE A 75 -4.16 -1.33 -3.15
C ILE A 75 -4.86 0.01 -3.49
N CYS A 76 -4.28 0.78 -4.41
CA CYS A 76 -4.85 2.07 -4.81
C CYS A 76 -6.20 1.92 -5.50
N GLU A 77 -6.37 0.92 -6.36
CA GLU A 77 -7.66 0.58 -6.99
C GLU A 77 -8.71 0.21 -5.94
N PHE A 78 -8.34 -0.60 -4.95
CA PHE A 78 -9.24 -0.96 -3.85
C PHE A 78 -9.67 0.27 -3.04
N ILE A 79 -8.71 1.12 -2.65
CA ILE A 79 -9.00 2.35 -1.91
C ILE A 79 -9.89 3.27 -2.74
N ARG A 80 -9.62 3.47 -4.03
CA ARG A 80 -10.46 4.27 -4.93
C ARG A 80 -11.88 3.70 -5.04
N SER A 81 -12.03 2.38 -5.08
CA SER A 81 -13.34 1.73 -5.11
C SER A 81 -14.10 1.88 -3.79
N ALA A 82 -13.40 1.81 -2.66
CA ALA A 82 -13.99 1.97 -1.33
C ALA A 82 -14.28 3.46 -1.02
N ARG A 83 -13.48 4.37 -1.57
CA ARG A 83 -13.50 5.81 -1.34
C ARG A 83 -13.33 6.56 -2.67
N PRO A 84 -14.40 6.68 -3.47
CA PRO A 84 -14.36 7.36 -4.77
C PRO A 84 -14.18 8.89 -4.68
N GLU A 85 -14.11 9.44 -3.47
CA GLU A 85 -14.03 10.88 -3.18
C GLU A 85 -12.59 11.39 -2.95
N LEU A 86 -11.61 10.48 -3.00
CA LEU A 86 -10.17 10.74 -2.79
C LEU A 86 -9.44 11.09 -4.09
#